data_AF-A0A8T4VMI8-F1
#
_entry.id   AF-A0A8T4VMI8-F1
#
_cell.length_a   1.000
_cell.length_b   1.000
_cell.length_c   1.000
_cell.angle_alpha   90.00
_cell.angle_beta   90.00
_cell.angle_gamma   90.00
#
_symmetry.space_group_name_H-M   'P 1'
#
loop_
_entity.id
_entity.type
_entity.pdbx_description
1 polymer ?
#
loop_
_entity_poly.entity_id
_entity_poly.type
_entity_poly.pdbx_seq_one_letter_code
_entity_poly.pdbx_strand_id
1 'polypeptide(L)'
;MFEKYQYVFLAIIVVLMFGLAMWSMSQESLVIDEFAHIPAGFSYLKFHDYRLNPEHPPLMKLLAGFPLLFYHTKYDEKLFEQREEWEFGRRFFLLQNKDMMESMIFASRMPMILLGLLLCISVFFFAKKLYGAKAGLLASFLTALSPNILAHTRYV
;
A
#
# COMPACT_ATOMS: atom_id res chain seq x y z
N MET A 1 -5.04 30.38 -19.58
CA MET A 1 -3.70 30.09 -19.03
C MET A 1 -3.69 28.85 -18.13
N PHE A 2 -4.55 28.77 -17.10
CA PHE A 2 -4.59 27.63 -16.15
C PHE A 2 -4.86 26.25 -16.80
N GLU A 3 -5.74 26.17 -17.79
CA GLU A 3 -6.03 24.90 -18.49
C GLU A 3 -4.83 24.36 -19.29
N LYS A 4 -3.95 25.25 -19.77
CA LYS A 4 -2.74 24.83 -20.49
C LYS A 4 -1.75 24.09 -19.58
N TYR A 5 -1.72 24.45 -18.30
CA TYR A 5 -0.76 23.91 -17.32
C TYR A 5 -1.40 22.98 -16.28
N GLN A 6 -2.68 22.65 -16.41
CA GLN A 6 -3.40 21.84 -15.43
C GLN A 6 -2.74 20.48 -15.17
N TYR A 7 -2.19 19.84 -16.20
CA TYR A 7 -1.50 18.55 -16.05
C TYR A 7 -0.14 18.68 -15.37
N VAL A 8 0.54 19.83 -15.56
CA VAL A 8 1.78 20.14 -14.84
C VAL A 8 1.49 20.33 -13.35
N PHE A 9 0.45 21.10 -13.01
CA PHE A 9 0.03 21.27 -11.61
C PHE A 9 -0.41 19.94 -10.98
N LEU A 10 -1.18 19.12 -11.70
CA LEU A 10 -1.55 17.78 -11.24
C LEU A 10 -0.30 16.93 -10.99
N ALA A 11 0.66 16.91 -11.91
CA ALA A 11 1.90 16.16 -11.74
C ALA A 11 2.67 16.62 -10.49
N ILE A 12 2.76 17.93 -10.24
CA ILE A 12 3.38 18.47 -9.03
C ILE A 12 2.64 17.97 -7.77
N ILE A 13 1.30 17.99 -7.76
CA ILE A 13 0.49 17.51 -6.64
C ILE A 13 0.74 16.02 -6.37
N VAL A 14 0.76 15.20 -7.43
CA VAL A 14 0.99 13.75 -7.33
C VAL A 14 2.41 13.45 -6.85
N VAL A 15 3.42 14.16 -7.36
CA VAL A 15 4.81 14.03 -6.91
C VAL A 15 4.95 14.44 -5.45
N LEU A 16 4.26 15.51 -5.02
CA LEU A 16 4.24 15.92 -3.63
C LEU A 16 3.61 14.84 -2.74
N MET A 17 2.45 14.30 -3.12
CA MET A 17 1.77 13.21 -2.40
C MET A 17 2.68 11.98 -2.27
N PHE A 18 3.33 11.59 -3.37
CA PHE A 18 4.29 10.50 -3.38
C PHE A 18 5.45 10.77 -2.43
N GLY A 19 6.07 11.96 -2.50
CA GLY A 19 7.16 12.34 -1.61
C GLY A 19 6.77 12.29 -0.13
N LEU A 20 5.59 12.79 0.22
CA LEU A 20 5.06 12.72 1.58
C LEU A 20 4.81 11.28 2.05
N ALA A 21 4.20 10.44 1.21
CA ALA A 21 3.96 9.04 1.52
C ALA A 21 5.26 8.26 1.71
N MET A 22 6.23 8.44 0.80
CA MET A 22 7.54 7.80 0.84
C MET A 22 8.36 8.24 2.06
N TRP A 23 8.40 9.55 2.32
CA TRP A 23 9.08 10.10 3.49
C TRP A 23 8.52 9.47 4.75
N SER A 24 7.20 9.58 4.94
CA SER A 24 6.60 9.12 6.18
C SER A 24 6.65 7.60 6.34
N MET A 25 6.53 6.84 5.26
CA MET A 25 6.68 5.38 5.31
C MET A 25 8.09 4.95 5.73
N SER A 26 9.12 5.70 5.37
CA SER A 26 10.52 5.38 5.72
C SER A 26 10.86 5.61 7.19
N GLN A 27 10.01 6.32 7.93
CA GLN A 27 10.22 6.64 9.35
C GLN A 27 9.40 5.73 10.29
N GLU A 28 8.53 4.86 9.74
CA GLU A 28 7.50 4.15 10.50
C GLU A 28 7.67 2.64 10.39
N SER A 29 7.58 1.95 11.53
CA SER A 29 7.62 0.49 11.62
C SER A 29 6.27 -0.14 11.21
N LEU A 30 6.18 -1.46 11.32
CA LEU A 30 4.96 -2.23 11.05
C LEU A 30 3.83 -1.81 12.00
N VAL A 31 2.62 -1.65 11.45
CA VAL A 31 1.38 -1.66 12.24
C VAL A 31 0.89 -3.10 12.41
N ILE A 32 -0.05 -3.30 13.35
CA ILE A 32 -0.55 -4.63 13.70
C ILE A 32 -1.05 -5.35 12.44
N ASP A 33 -1.99 -4.77 11.70
CA ASP A 33 -2.66 -5.38 10.53
C ASP A 33 -1.69 -5.85 9.43
N GLU A 34 -0.54 -5.18 9.28
CA GLU A 34 0.47 -5.56 8.29
C GLU A 34 1.12 -6.93 8.59
N PHE A 35 1.17 -7.34 9.86
CA PHE A 35 1.61 -8.69 10.23
C PHE A 35 0.65 -9.75 9.69
N ALA A 36 -0.66 -9.49 9.67
CA ALA A 36 -1.62 -10.46 9.14
C ALA A 36 -1.72 -10.39 7.61
N HIS A 37 -1.88 -9.20 7.06
CA HIS A 37 -2.27 -9.02 5.65
C HIS A 37 -1.14 -9.27 4.65
N ILE A 38 0.09 -8.81 4.93
CA ILE A 38 1.22 -8.98 4.00
C ILE A 38 1.58 -10.48 3.85
N PRO A 39 1.81 -11.24 4.94
CA PRO A 39 2.17 -12.65 4.84
C PRO A 39 1.01 -13.52 4.34
N ALA A 40 -0.24 -13.15 4.63
CA ALA A 40 -1.41 -13.79 4.02
C ALA A 40 -1.39 -13.60 2.51
N GLY A 41 -1.23 -12.38 2.02
CA GLY A 41 -1.10 -12.07 0.59
C GLY A 41 -0.01 -12.88 -0.11
N PHE A 42 1.16 -12.98 0.52
CA PHE A 42 2.26 -13.80 0.04
C PHE A 42 1.89 -15.29 -0.03
N SER A 43 1.27 -15.82 1.03
CA SER A 43 0.83 -17.23 1.08
C SER A 43 -0.20 -17.55 -0.01
N TYR A 44 -1.09 -16.60 -0.32
CA TYR A 44 -2.15 -16.78 -1.32
C TYR A 44 -1.55 -16.88 -2.73
N LEU A 45 -0.52 -16.08 -3.00
CA LEU A 45 0.19 -16.10 -4.28
C LEU A 45 1.12 -17.32 -4.41
N LYS A 46 1.83 -17.67 -3.34
CA LYS A 46 2.85 -18.73 -3.38
C LYS A 46 2.25 -20.13 -3.31
N PHE A 47 1.23 -20.33 -2.48
CA PHE A 47 0.65 -21.65 -2.20
C PHE A 47 -0.74 -21.84 -2.83
N HIS A 48 -1.32 -20.78 -3.42
CA HIS A 48 -2.71 -20.79 -3.90
C HIS A 48 -3.72 -21.17 -2.81
N ASP A 49 -3.42 -20.80 -1.56
CA ASP A 49 -4.17 -21.19 -0.38
C ASP A 49 -4.57 -19.97 0.45
N TYR A 50 -5.87 -19.75 0.58
CA TYR A 50 -6.44 -18.55 1.19
C TYR A 50 -6.75 -18.67 2.69
N ARG A 51 -6.22 -19.71 3.36
CA ARG A 51 -6.62 -20.06 4.72
C ARG A 51 -6.18 -19.09 5.81
N LEU A 52 -5.11 -18.32 5.58
CA LEU A 52 -4.42 -17.62 6.67
C LEU A 52 -5.26 -16.47 7.24
N ASN A 53 -5.87 -15.63 6.39
CA ASN A 53 -6.72 -14.52 6.81
C ASN A 53 -7.91 -14.35 5.82
N PRO A 54 -8.94 -15.22 5.87
CA PRO A 54 -10.00 -15.30 4.87
C PRO A 54 -11.11 -14.24 5.03
N GLU A 55 -11.01 -13.35 6.03
CA GLU A 55 -12.10 -12.45 6.45
C GLU A 55 -12.49 -11.39 5.41
N HIS A 56 -11.56 -11.02 4.52
CA HIS A 56 -11.73 -9.95 3.54
C HIS A 56 -11.28 -10.39 2.15
N PRO A 57 -11.88 -9.83 1.07
CA PRO A 57 -11.46 -10.11 -0.31
C PRO A 57 -9.95 -9.94 -0.50
N PRO A 58 -9.30 -10.79 -1.31
CA PRO A 58 -7.86 -10.93 -1.27
C PRO A 58 -7.10 -9.85 -2.04
N LEU A 59 -7.74 -9.00 -2.83
CA LEU A 59 -7.08 -8.11 -3.80
C LEU A 59 -5.94 -7.28 -3.18
N MET A 60 -6.23 -6.58 -2.07
CA MET A 60 -5.22 -5.73 -1.41
C MET A 60 -4.07 -6.56 -0.83
N LYS A 61 -4.38 -7.73 -0.27
CA LYS A 61 -3.40 -8.69 0.26
C LYS A 61 -2.51 -9.21 -0.88
N LEU A 62 -3.09 -9.59 -2.02
CA LEU A 62 -2.33 -10.06 -3.19
C LEU A 62 -1.39 -8.98 -3.71
N LEU A 63 -1.85 -7.72 -3.79
CA LEU A 63 -0.97 -6.62 -4.19
C LEU A 63 0.18 -6.42 -3.21
N ALA A 64 -0.09 -6.42 -1.91
CA ALA A 64 0.94 -6.28 -0.88
C ALA A 64 1.93 -7.47 -0.83
N GLY A 65 1.44 -8.69 -1.05
CA GLY A 65 2.24 -9.91 -1.03
C GLY A 65 3.00 -10.18 -2.33
N PHE A 66 2.64 -9.54 -3.45
CA PHE A 66 3.27 -9.76 -4.75
C PHE A 66 4.78 -9.48 -4.76
N PRO A 67 5.28 -8.36 -4.21
CA PRO A 67 6.71 -8.10 -4.15
C PRO A 67 7.49 -9.17 -3.38
N LEU A 68 6.87 -9.84 -2.40
CA LEU A 68 7.53 -10.88 -1.59
C LEU A 68 7.86 -12.14 -2.39
N LEU A 69 7.24 -12.35 -3.56
CA LEU A 69 7.59 -13.47 -4.45
C LEU A 69 9.02 -13.39 -4.97
N PHE A 70 9.63 -12.20 -4.96
CA PHE A 70 11.01 -11.98 -5.40
C PHE A 70 12.03 -12.12 -4.26
N TYR A 71 11.58 -12.42 -3.04
CA TYR A 71 12.43 -12.60 -1.86
C TYR A 71 12.60 -14.09 -1.54
N HIS A 72 13.78 -14.45 -1.00
CA HIS A 72 14.04 -15.79 -0.49
C HIS A 72 13.50 -15.93 0.94
N THR A 73 12.17 -15.92 1.07
CA THR A 73 11.49 -15.90 2.37
C THR A 73 11.47 -17.27 3.04
N LYS A 74 11.73 -17.30 4.35
CA LYS A 74 11.48 -18.44 5.24
C LYS A 74 10.12 -18.28 5.93
N TYR A 75 9.40 -19.36 6.18
CA TYR A 75 8.09 -19.32 6.85
C TYR A 75 7.94 -20.53 7.79
N ASP A 76 7.03 -20.43 8.76
CA ASP A 76 6.72 -21.50 9.71
C ASP A 76 5.50 -22.30 9.23
N GLU A 77 5.74 -23.52 8.75
CA GLU A 77 4.68 -24.42 8.25
C GLU A 77 3.64 -24.73 9.31
N LYS A 78 4.05 -24.92 10.57
CA LYS A 78 3.12 -25.28 11.65
C LYS A 78 2.14 -24.15 11.94
N LEU A 79 2.64 -22.91 12.03
CA LEU A 79 1.78 -21.74 12.24
C LEU A 79 0.85 -21.49 11.04
N PHE A 80 1.35 -21.74 9.82
CA PHE A 80 0.53 -21.64 8.60
C PHE A 80 -0.61 -22.67 8.61
N GLU A 81 -0.34 -23.92 9.00
CA GLU A 81 -1.35 -24.97 9.12
C GLU A 81 -2.40 -24.66 10.19
N GLN A 82 -1.97 -24.09 11.31
CA GLN A 82 -2.82 -23.69 12.44
C GLN A 82 -3.69 -22.45 12.13
N ARG A 83 -3.43 -21.73 11.04
CA ARG A 83 -4.12 -20.49 10.64
C ARG A 83 -3.96 -19.36 11.66
N GLU A 84 -2.84 -19.34 12.37
CA GLU A 84 -2.51 -18.33 13.37
C GLU A 84 -1.89 -17.10 12.69
N GLU A 85 -2.72 -16.26 12.08
CA GLU A 85 -2.27 -15.16 11.20
C GLU A 85 -1.31 -14.16 11.87
N TRP A 86 -1.61 -13.73 13.10
CA TRP A 86 -0.81 -12.73 13.81
C TRP A 86 0.54 -13.30 14.23
N GLU A 87 0.54 -14.53 14.77
CA GLU A 87 1.77 -15.20 15.21
C GLU A 87 2.63 -15.62 14.01
N PHE A 88 2.00 -16.13 12.95
CA PHE A 88 2.67 -16.43 11.69
C PHE A 88 3.36 -15.17 11.16
N GLY A 89 2.65 -14.04 11.07
CA GLY A 89 3.20 -12.79 10.61
C GLY A 89 4.34 -12.24 11.47
N ARG A 90 4.15 -12.28 12.80
CA ARG A 90 5.18 -11.84 13.75
C ARG A 90 6.45 -12.67 13.59
N ARG A 91 6.34 -14.00 13.53
CA ARG A 91 7.49 -14.90 13.35
C ARG A 91 8.12 -14.76 11.97
N PHE A 92 7.29 -14.57 10.94
CA PHE A 92 7.72 -14.36 9.55
C PHE A 92 8.63 -13.14 9.44
N PHE A 93 8.24 -11.99 9.97
CA PHE A 93 9.05 -10.77 9.90
C PHE A 93 10.16 -10.71 10.94
N LEU A 94 9.86 -10.95 12.23
CA LEU A 94 10.79 -10.65 13.32
C LEU A 94 11.83 -11.74 13.58
N LEU A 95 11.59 -12.98 13.12
CA LEU A 95 12.48 -14.12 13.38
C LEU A 95 13.02 -14.72 12.08
N GLN A 96 12.16 -15.01 11.11
CA GLN A 96 12.54 -15.80 9.94
C GLN A 96 13.18 -14.98 8.83
N ASN A 97 12.74 -13.72 8.66
CA ASN A 97 13.17 -12.82 7.60
C ASN A 97 13.68 -11.48 8.14
N LYS A 98 14.19 -11.47 9.38
CA LYS A 98 14.59 -10.25 10.10
C LYS A 98 15.55 -9.36 9.30
N ASP A 99 16.53 -9.97 8.64
CA ASP A 99 17.58 -9.24 7.90
C ASP A 99 17.04 -8.51 6.65
N MET A 100 15.91 -8.96 6.10
CA MET A 100 15.27 -8.36 4.91
C MET A 100 13.93 -7.69 5.23
N MET A 101 13.52 -7.67 6.49
CA MET A 101 12.21 -7.21 6.95
C MET A 101 11.87 -5.82 6.44
N GLU A 102 12.76 -4.83 6.64
CA GLU A 102 12.53 -3.44 6.21
C GLU A 102 12.29 -3.34 4.71
N SER A 103 13.09 -4.06 3.91
CA SER A 103 12.96 -4.06 2.46
C SER A 103 11.67 -4.74 1.98
N MET A 104 11.24 -5.82 2.65
CA MET A 104 9.98 -6.50 2.35
C MET A 104 8.77 -5.61 2.66
N ILE A 105 8.77 -4.94 3.81
CA ILE A 105 7.71 -4.01 4.21
C ILE A 105 7.64 -2.87 3.19
N PHE A 106 8.78 -2.24 2.90
CA PHE A 106 8.88 -1.16 1.93
C PHE A 106 8.28 -1.59 0.58
N ALA A 107 8.69 -2.76 0.07
CA ALA A 107 8.18 -3.28 -1.19
C ALA A 107 6.67 -3.56 -1.13
N SER A 108 6.17 -4.12 -0.02
CA SER A 108 4.74 -4.44 0.17
C SER A 108 3.83 -3.22 0.22
N ARG A 109 4.35 -2.09 0.72
CA ARG A 109 3.61 -0.83 0.82
C ARG A 109 3.58 -0.05 -0.50
N MET A 110 4.51 -0.29 -1.42
CA MET A 110 4.57 0.42 -2.72
C MET A 110 3.27 0.32 -3.53
N PRO A 111 2.62 -0.86 -3.69
CA PRO A 111 1.33 -0.96 -4.35
C PRO A 111 0.22 -0.10 -3.72
N MET A 112 0.21 0.03 -2.38
CA MET A 112 -0.77 0.88 -1.68
C MET A 112 -0.58 2.35 -2.05
N ILE A 113 0.68 2.79 -2.08
CA ILE A 113 1.02 4.16 -2.48
C ILE A 113 0.56 4.42 -3.91
N LEU A 114 0.84 3.50 -4.84
CA LEU A 114 0.42 3.64 -6.24
C LEU A 114 -1.11 3.73 -6.38
N LEU A 115 -1.87 2.98 -5.58
CA LEU A 115 -3.33 3.07 -5.55
C LEU A 115 -3.82 4.42 -5.03
N GLY A 116 -3.20 4.99 -3.99
CA GLY A 116 -3.58 6.32 -3.52
C GLY A 116 -3.19 7.44 -4.50
N LEU A 117 -2.08 7.31 -5.23
CA LEU A 117 -1.77 8.23 -6.34
C LEU A 117 -2.82 8.12 -7.45
N LEU A 118 -3.21 6.91 -7.81
CA LEU A 118 -4.27 6.67 -8.79
C LEU A 118 -5.61 7.27 -8.35
N LEU A 119 -5.94 7.17 -7.06
CA LEU A 119 -7.10 7.83 -6.47
C LEU A 119 -7.03 9.36 -6.63
N CYS A 120 -5.90 9.98 -6.28
CA CYS A 120 -5.69 11.42 -6.43
C CYS A 120 -5.88 11.91 -7.88
N ILE A 121 -5.31 11.16 -8.84
CA ILE A 121 -5.48 11.41 -10.27
C ILE A 121 -6.95 11.25 -10.69
N SER A 122 -7.63 10.21 -10.19
CA SER A 122 -9.04 9.94 -10.50
C SER A 122 -9.95 11.04 -9.98
N VAL A 123 -9.69 11.56 -8.77
CA VAL A 123 -10.41 12.69 -8.18
C VAL A 123 -10.25 13.94 -9.05
N PHE A 124 -9.04 14.22 -9.55
CA PHE A 124 -8.82 15.34 -10.47
C PHE A 124 -9.73 15.23 -11.70
N PHE A 125 -9.72 14.08 -12.39
CA PHE A 125 -10.49 13.90 -13.62
C PHE A 125 -11.99 13.95 -13.37
N PHE A 126 -12.45 13.37 -12.25
CA PHE A 126 -13.85 13.39 -11.86
C PHE A 126 -14.33 14.82 -11.57
N ALA A 127 -13.64 15.56 -10.71
CA ALA A 127 -14.00 16.93 -10.37
C ALA A 127 -13.83 17.88 -11.56
N LYS A 128 -12.82 17.66 -12.42
CA LYS A 128 -12.66 18.40 -13.67
C LYS A 128 -13.86 18.21 -14.61
N LYS A 129 -14.36 16.98 -14.74
CA LYS A 129 -15.53 16.68 -15.59
C LYS A 129 -16.79 17.41 -15.12
N LEU A 130 -16.96 17.59 -13.81
CA LEU A 130 -18.16 18.22 -13.23
C LEU A 130 -18.07 19.75 -13.16
N TYR A 131 -16.91 20.29 -12.77
CA TYR A 131 -16.77 21.69 -12.37
C TYR A 131 -15.56 22.41 -13.00
N GLY A 132 -14.90 21.76 -13.96
CA GLY A 132 -13.77 22.32 -14.69
C GLY A 132 -12.41 22.17 -13.99
N ALA A 133 -11.35 22.58 -14.69
CA ALA A 133 -9.97 22.26 -14.32
C ALA A 133 -9.55 22.79 -12.93
N LYS A 134 -10.03 23.98 -12.53
CA LYS A 134 -9.70 24.57 -11.22
C LYS A 134 -10.24 23.73 -10.06
N ALA A 135 -11.48 23.25 -10.18
CA ALA A 135 -12.09 22.38 -9.19
C ALA A 135 -11.37 21.03 -9.13
N GLY A 136 -10.99 20.48 -10.29
CA GLY A 136 -10.12 19.30 -10.38
C GLY A 136 -8.83 19.45 -9.59
N LEU A 137 -8.09 20.54 -9.82
CA LEU A 137 -6.83 20.82 -9.12
C LEU A 137 -7.02 20.98 -7.62
N LEU A 138 -8.04 21.76 -7.20
CA LEU A 138 -8.34 21.96 -5.79
C LEU A 138 -8.69 20.63 -5.11
N ALA A 139 -9.54 19.81 -5.72
CA ALA A 139 -9.92 18.51 -5.17
C ALA A 139 -8.71 17.56 -5.06
N SER A 140 -7.85 17.49 -6.09
CA SER A 140 -6.62 16.70 -6.01
C SER A 140 -5.64 17.21 -4.95
N PHE A 141 -5.52 18.54 -4.79
CA PHE A 141 -4.67 19.14 -3.76
C PHE A 141 -5.14 18.79 -2.35
N LEU A 142 -6.46 18.91 -2.09
CA LEU A 142 -7.06 18.50 -0.82
C LEU A 142 -6.92 17.01 -0.57
N THR A 143 -7.01 16.18 -1.61
CA THR A 143 -6.81 14.72 -1.52
C THR A 143 -5.36 14.40 -1.15
N ALA A 144 -4.40 15.00 -1.85
CA ALA A 144 -2.96 14.79 -1.66
C ALA A 144 -2.44 15.23 -0.28
N LEU A 145 -3.04 16.26 0.31
CA LEU A 145 -2.65 16.78 1.63
C LEU A 145 -3.57 16.34 2.77
N SER A 146 -4.58 15.51 2.49
CA SER A 146 -5.45 14.97 3.53
C SER A 146 -4.67 14.01 4.42
N PRO A 147 -4.54 14.27 5.73
CA PRO A 147 -3.79 13.39 6.63
C PRO A 147 -4.40 11.98 6.69
N ASN A 148 -5.73 11.88 6.59
CA ASN A 148 -6.42 10.59 6.60
C ASN A 148 -6.09 9.76 5.36
N ILE A 149 -6.10 10.39 4.18
CA ILE A 149 -5.79 9.70 2.92
C ILE A 149 -4.32 9.30 2.89
N LEU A 150 -3.42 10.20 3.30
CA LEU A 150 -1.98 9.90 3.37
C LEU A 150 -1.66 8.76 4.34
N ALA A 151 -2.35 8.69 5.48
CA ALA A 151 -2.18 7.59 6.44
C ALA A 151 -2.59 6.25 5.82
N HIS A 152 -3.79 6.16 5.23
CA HIS A 152 -4.32 4.92 4.68
C HIS A 152 -3.75 4.53 3.29
N THR A 153 -3.00 5.42 2.64
CA THR A 153 -2.37 5.14 1.33
C THR A 153 -1.04 4.40 1.47
N ARG A 154 -0.43 4.34 2.65
CA ARG A 154 0.92 3.76 2.83
C ARG A 154 0.99 2.48 3.65
N TYR A 155 -0.07 2.12 4.37
CA TYR A 155 -0.15 0.87 5.13
C TYR A 155 -1.00 -0.16 4.36
N VAL A 156 -0.87 -1.43 4.73
CA VAL A 156 -1.59 -2.57 4.13
C VAL A 156 -2.69 -3.04 5.07
#